data_AF-A0A1J5EZ53-F1
#
_entry.id   AF-A0A1J5EZ53-F1
#
_cell.length_a   1.000
_cell.length_b   1.000
_cell.length_c   1.000
_cell.angle_alpha   90.00
_cell.angle_beta   90.00
_cell.angle_gamma   90.00
#
_symmetry.space_group_name_H-M   'P 1'
#
loop_
_entity.id
_entity.type
_entity.pdbx_description
1 polymer ?
#
loop_
_entity_poly.entity_id
_entity_poly.type
_entity_poly.pdbx_seq_one_letter_code
_entity_poly.pdbx_strand_id
1 'polypeptide(L)'
;MKKYLVAILFSLCCATMLHARTVSITAAADLKFCLDLLVTEYQKGHPADTIQVAYGSSGKAFTQLQQGAPFDLYFSADIEYPRKLGEAGLTASEPKLYAVGRIVLWSDKEDASKLTLKDLSAERFTKIAIANPEHAPYGKRAEEALKSAGVWKSVESRLVLGENISQTAQFVQSGNAPIGILALSLVKSPAFASKPYALIPSDLHQPLEQALVIMKRAKENKLAKDFVNYLFTKQARTIFAQYGFTLPGE
;
A
#
# COMPACT_ATOMS: atom_id res chain seq x y z
N MET A 1 -75.52 -6.97 -0.50
CA MET A 1 -74.59 -8.03 -0.02
C MET A 1 -73.61 -8.37 -1.15
N LYS A 2 -72.30 -8.35 -0.82
CA LYS A 2 -71.15 -8.92 -1.57
C LYS A 2 -70.80 -8.34 -2.96
N LYS A 3 -70.07 -7.22 -3.00
CA LYS A 3 -69.30 -6.80 -4.20
C LYS A 3 -68.01 -5.99 -3.90
N TYR A 4 -67.28 -6.24 -2.82
CA TYR A 4 -65.96 -5.59 -2.63
C TYR A 4 -65.07 -6.46 -1.76
N LEU A 5 -64.38 -7.46 -2.31
CA LEU A 5 -63.29 -8.12 -1.55
C LEU A 5 -62.32 -8.96 -2.40
N VAL A 6 -61.87 -8.51 -3.57
CA VAL A 6 -60.69 -9.14 -4.22
C VAL A 6 -59.92 -8.08 -5.00
N ALA A 7 -59.20 -7.21 -4.30
CA ALA A 7 -58.16 -6.36 -4.88
C ALA A 7 -57.29 -5.75 -3.77
N ILE A 8 -56.69 -6.58 -2.92
CA ILE A 8 -55.48 -6.15 -2.21
C ILE A 8 -54.32 -6.63 -3.07
N LEU A 9 -54.00 -5.74 -4.00
CA LEU A 9 -52.80 -5.68 -4.81
C LEU A 9 -51.59 -6.10 -3.96
N PHE A 10 -50.98 -7.21 -4.34
CA PHE A 10 -49.54 -7.37 -4.60
C PHE A 10 -48.69 -6.15 -4.17
N SER A 11 -48.53 -5.96 -2.86
CA SER A 11 -47.49 -5.08 -2.34
C SER A 11 -46.19 -5.81 -2.59
N LEU A 12 -45.62 -5.46 -3.74
CA LEU A 12 -44.35 -5.90 -4.27
C LEU A 12 -43.31 -5.69 -3.19
N CYS A 13 -43.06 -6.74 -2.41
CA CYS A 13 -41.88 -6.86 -1.57
C CYS A 13 -40.70 -7.03 -2.53
N CYS A 14 -40.33 -5.94 -3.21
CA CYS A 14 -39.06 -5.82 -3.88
C CYS A 14 -38.01 -5.66 -2.79
N ALA A 15 -37.84 -6.71 -1.99
CA ALA A 15 -36.65 -6.88 -1.18
C ALA A 15 -35.52 -6.95 -2.21
N THR A 16 -34.86 -5.82 -2.45
CA THR A 16 -33.59 -5.80 -3.15
C THR A 16 -32.72 -6.79 -2.40
N MET A 17 -32.48 -7.96 -2.99
CA MET A 17 -31.43 -8.84 -2.51
C MET A 17 -30.15 -8.02 -2.60
N LEU A 18 -29.72 -7.46 -1.48
CA LEU A 18 -28.37 -6.95 -1.31
C LEU A 18 -27.47 -8.18 -1.40
N HIS A 19 -27.15 -8.57 -2.63
CA HIS A 19 -26.12 -9.57 -2.88
C HIS A 19 -24.84 -9.01 -2.29
N ALA A 20 -24.27 -9.72 -1.32
CA ALA A 20 -22.94 -9.43 -0.82
C ALA A 20 -21.98 -9.44 -2.00
N ARG A 21 -21.41 -8.27 -2.33
CA ARG A 21 -20.42 -8.14 -3.39
C ARG A 21 -19.04 -8.33 -2.79
N THR A 22 -18.14 -8.93 -3.55
CA THR A 22 -16.75 -9.13 -3.13
C THR A 22 -15.81 -8.40 -4.07
N VAL A 23 -14.76 -7.82 -3.50
CA VAL A 23 -13.61 -7.28 -4.23
C VAL A 23 -12.35 -7.90 -3.65
N SER A 24 -11.52 -8.46 -4.51
CA SER A 24 -10.16 -8.91 -4.17
C SER A 24 -9.13 -7.86 -4.58
N ILE A 25 -8.25 -7.51 -3.65
CA ILE A 25 -7.21 -6.50 -3.83
C ILE A 25 -5.85 -7.16 -3.65
N THR A 26 -4.92 -6.91 -4.58
CA THR A 26 -3.49 -7.09 -4.31
C THR A 26 -2.84 -5.72 -4.16
N ALA A 27 -2.17 -5.52 -3.03
CA ALA A 27 -1.66 -4.21 -2.64
C ALA A 27 -0.20 -4.27 -2.19
N ALA A 28 0.51 -3.18 -2.46
CA ALA A 28 1.83 -2.93 -1.93
C ALA A 28 1.79 -2.95 -0.38
N ALA A 29 2.78 -3.60 0.21
CA ALA A 29 2.85 -3.85 1.64
C ALA A 29 2.98 -2.57 2.50
N ASP A 30 3.45 -1.44 1.95
CA ASP A 30 3.47 -0.16 2.66
C ASP A 30 2.08 0.37 3.01
N LEU A 31 1.05 -0.07 2.28
CA LEU A 31 -0.33 0.32 2.53
C LEU A 31 -0.97 -0.42 3.70
N LYS A 32 -0.38 -1.49 4.24
CA LYS A 32 -1.04 -2.45 5.14
C LYS A 32 -2.01 -1.80 6.13
N PHE A 33 -1.49 -0.96 7.02
CA PHE A 33 -2.29 -0.35 8.09
C PHE A 33 -3.23 0.76 7.58
N CYS A 34 -2.81 1.51 6.56
CA CYS A 34 -3.61 2.58 5.96
C CYS A 34 -4.83 2.00 5.23
N LEU A 35 -4.62 1.01 4.37
CA LEU A 35 -5.67 0.37 3.60
C LEU A 35 -6.59 -0.47 4.47
N ASP A 36 -6.09 -1.14 5.51
CA ASP A 36 -6.96 -1.80 6.51
C ASP A 36 -7.94 -0.80 7.15
N LEU A 37 -7.46 0.39 7.53
CA LEU A 37 -8.32 1.44 8.10
C LEU A 37 -9.31 1.98 7.06
N LEU A 38 -8.87 2.23 5.83
CA LEU A 38 -9.73 2.67 4.74
C LEU A 38 -10.85 1.65 4.44
N VAL A 39 -10.53 0.35 4.45
CA VAL A 39 -11.51 -0.72 4.31
C VAL A 39 -12.50 -0.70 5.48
N THR A 40 -11.99 -0.60 6.71
CA THR A 40 -12.83 -0.55 7.92
C THR A 40 -13.80 0.64 7.88
N GLU A 41 -13.31 1.82 7.50
CA GLU A 41 -14.13 3.03 7.41
C GLU A 41 -15.15 2.96 6.26
N TYR A 42 -14.77 2.41 5.11
CA TYR A 42 -15.69 2.19 3.98
C TYR A 42 -16.85 1.24 4.37
N GLN A 43 -16.54 0.16 5.09
CA GLN A 43 -17.50 -0.87 5.47
C GLN A 43 -18.58 -0.38 6.44
N LYS A 44 -18.37 0.71 7.18
CA LYS A 44 -19.41 1.32 8.02
C LYS A 44 -20.66 1.72 7.22
N GLY A 45 -20.48 2.14 5.97
CA GLY A 45 -21.58 2.45 5.04
C GLY A 45 -21.99 1.29 4.13
N HIS A 46 -21.20 0.20 4.13
CA HIS A 46 -21.36 -0.94 3.23
C HIS A 46 -21.20 -2.28 3.97
N PRO A 47 -22.02 -2.55 5.01
CA PRO A 47 -21.80 -3.69 5.91
C PRO A 47 -21.99 -5.07 5.26
N ALA A 48 -22.66 -5.14 4.11
CA ALA A 48 -22.86 -6.38 3.35
C ALA A 48 -21.74 -6.65 2.33
N ASP A 49 -20.88 -5.67 2.03
CA ASP A 49 -19.83 -5.80 1.03
C ASP A 49 -18.53 -6.33 1.66
N THR A 50 -17.84 -7.22 0.94
CA THR A 50 -16.60 -7.86 1.39
C THR A 50 -15.42 -7.34 0.57
N ILE A 51 -14.41 -6.79 1.24
CA ILE A 51 -13.14 -6.38 0.63
C ILE A 51 -12.03 -7.24 1.22
N GLN A 52 -11.34 -8.00 0.37
CA GLN A 52 -10.23 -8.85 0.78
C GLN A 52 -8.93 -8.30 0.21
N VAL A 53 -7.91 -8.16 1.05
CA VAL A 53 -6.63 -7.57 0.64
C VAL A 53 -5.50 -8.56 0.89
N ALA A 54 -4.74 -8.84 -0.17
CA ALA A 54 -3.47 -9.54 -0.12
C ALA A 54 -2.33 -8.53 -0.27
N TYR A 55 -1.42 -8.51 0.71
CA TYR A 55 -0.30 -7.58 0.74
C TYR A 55 1.01 -8.23 0.32
N GLY A 56 1.82 -7.52 -0.47
CA GLY A 56 3.11 -8.02 -0.97
C GLY A 56 3.99 -6.93 -1.58
N SER A 57 5.03 -7.32 -2.31
CA SER A 57 5.81 -6.38 -3.11
C SER A 57 5.09 -6.05 -4.42
N SER A 58 5.12 -4.79 -4.84
CA SER A 58 4.41 -4.35 -6.05
C SER A 58 4.89 -5.08 -7.30
N GLY A 59 6.19 -5.35 -7.43
CA GLY A 59 6.76 -6.09 -8.57
C GLY A 59 6.32 -7.55 -8.62
N LYS A 60 6.23 -8.25 -7.48
CA LYS A 60 5.69 -9.62 -7.49
C LYS A 60 4.20 -9.66 -7.79
N ALA A 61 3.43 -8.74 -7.23
CA ALA A 61 2.01 -8.58 -7.56
C ALA A 61 1.83 -8.31 -9.06
N PHE A 62 2.65 -7.44 -9.65
CA PHE A 62 2.68 -7.19 -11.09
C PHE A 62 2.92 -8.48 -11.89
N THR A 63 3.96 -9.26 -11.56
CA THR A 63 4.25 -10.53 -12.24
C THR A 63 3.07 -11.50 -12.14
N GLN A 64 2.45 -11.61 -10.95
CA GLN A 64 1.28 -12.46 -10.74
C GLN A 64 0.08 -12.00 -11.60
N LEU A 65 -0.15 -10.70 -11.70
CA LEU A 65 -1.25 -10.13 -12.51
C LEU A 65 -1.01 -10.37 -14.01
N GLN A 66 0.22 -10.26 -14.49
CA GLN A 66 0.57 -10.63 -15.86
C GLN A 66 0.31 -12.12 -16.14
N GLN A 67 0.48 -12.97 -15.12
CA GLN A 67 0.21 -14.41 -15.18
C GLN A 67 -1.28 -14.77 -14.95
N GLY A 68 -2.16 -13.78 -14.83
CA GLY A 68 -3.61 -14.01 -14.71
C GLY A 68 -4.12 -14.21 -13.28
N ALA A 69 -3.37 -13.79 -12.26
CA ALA A 69 -3.84 -13.84 -10.88
C ALA A 69 -5.20 -13.13 -10.71
N PRO A 70 -6.15 -13.71 -9.94
CA PRO A 70 -7.55 -13.32 -9.97
C PRO A 70 -7.90 -12.12 -9.07
N PHE A 71 -7.13 -11.03 -9.13
CA PHE A 71 -7.39 -9.82 -8.36
C PHE A 71 -8.20 -8.78 -9.13
N ASP A 72 -9.14 -8.13 -8.45
CA ASP A 72 -10.02 -7.12 -9.04
C ASP A 72 -9.36 -5.73 -9.06
N LEU A 73 -8.61 -5.40 -8.00
CA LEU A 73 -7.85 -4.15 -7.88
C LEU A 73 -6.38 -4.43 -7.63
N TYR A 74 -5.52 -3.58 -8.20
CA TYR A 74 -4.09 -3.57 -7.95
C TYR A 74 -3.65 -2.20 -7.43
N PHE A 75 -2.95 -2.20 -6.31
CA PHE A 75 -2.34 -1.01 -5.70
C PHE A 75 -0.83 -1.17 -5.68
N SER A 76 -0.14 -0.31 -6.41
CA SER A 76 1.32 -0.34 -6.57
C SER A 76 1.96 0.85 -5.88
N ALA A 77 3.11 0.60 -5.24
CA ALA A 77 4.01 1.64 -4.72
C ALA A 77 4.91 2.26 -5.79
N ASP A 78 4.72 1.88 -7.06
CA ASP A 78 5.40 2.42 -8.23
C ASP A 78 4.42 2.46 -9.43
N ILE A 79 4.18 3.65 -9.96
CA ILE A 79 3.25 3.93 -11.06
C ILE A 79 3.60 3.18 -12.36
N GLU A 80 4.86 2.79 -12.56
CA GLU A 80 5.28 2.08 -13.77
C GLU A 80 4.64 0.70 -13.89
N TYR A 81 4.35 0.01 -12.78
CA TYR A 81 3.70 -1.31 -12.84
C TYR A 81 2.25 -1.21 -13.35
N PRO A 82 1.38 -0.35 -12.78
CA PRO A 82 0.05 -0.12 -13.35
C PRO A 82 0.06 0.36 -14.81
N ARG A 83 1.01 1.24 -15.20
CA ARG A 83 1.16 1.69 -16.60
C ARG A 83 1.42 0.51 -17.53
N LYS A 84 2.39 -0.34 -17.21
CA LYS A 84 2.72 -1.54 -18.00
C LYS A 84 1.57 -2.53 -18.09
N LEU A 85 0.76 -2.69 -17.03
CA LEU A 85 -0.45 -3.52 -17.10
C LEU A 85 -1.50 -2.93 -18.04
N GLY A 86 -1.64 -1.59 -18.06
CA GLY A 86 -2.52 -0.88 -18.98
C GLY A 86 -2.08 -1.04 -20.44
N GLU A 87 -0.79 -0.85 -20.72
CA GLU A 87 -0.18 -1.06 -22.05
C GLU A 87 -0.37 -2.50 -22.54
N ALA A 88 -0.31 -3.48 -21.63
CA ALA A 88 -0.59 -4.89 -21.94
C ALA A 88 -2.09 -5.21 -22.11
N GLY A 89 -2.98 -4.22 -21.98
CA GLY A 89 -4.43 -4.41 -22.12
C GLY A 89 -5.07 -5.25 -21.01
N LEU A 90 -4.43 -5.30 -19.83
CA LEU A 90 -4.85 -6.09 -18.67
C LEU A 90 -5.71 -5.29 -17.67
N THR A 91 -5.83 -3.98 -17.83
CA THR A 91 -6.63 -3.12 -16.95
C THR A 91 -7.94 -2.69 -17.61
N ALA A 92 -8.93 -2.34 -16.79
CA ALA A 92 -10.19 -1.71 -17.18
C ALA A 92 -10.21 -0.19 -16.91
N SER A 93 -9.17 0.34 -16.26
CA SER A 93 -9.01 1.76 -15.99
C SER A 93 -7.58 2.19 -16.26
N GLU A 94 -7.40 3.48 -16.53
CA GLU A 94 -6.10 4.12 -16.46
C GLU A 94 -5.54 4.09 -15.03
N PRO A 95 -4.20 4.11 -14.86
CA PRO A 95 -3.57 4.30 -13.56
C PRO A 95 -4.02 5.60 -12.90
N LYS A 96 -4.50 5.49 -11.65
CA LYS A 96 -4.86 6.64 -10.83
C LYS A 96 -3.86 6.79 -9.70
N LEU A 97 -3.10 7.88 -9.72
CA LEU A 97 -2.16 8.23 -8.65
C LEU A 97 -2.95 8.57 -7.38
N TYR A 98 -2.72 7.85 -6.29
CA TYR A 98 -3.42 8.05 -5.02
C TYR A 98 -2.53 8.64 -3.93
N ALA A 99 -1.21 8.42 -4.00
CA ALA A 99 -0.26 8.87 -2.98
C ALA A 99 1.17 8.95 -3.54
N VAL A 100 2.02 9.65 -2.81
CA VAL A 100 3.47 9.56 -2.90
C VAL A 100 4.02 9.09 -1.55
N GLY A 101 4.76 7.99 -1.56
CA GLY A 101 5.37 7.40 -0.37
C GLY A 101 6.64 8.11 0.10
N ARG A 102 7.06 7.84 1.34
CA ARG A 102 8.33 8.31 1.91
C ARG A 102 9.07 7.19 2.62
N ILE A 103 10.40 7.23 2.57
CA ILE A 103 11.28 6.31 3.31
C ILE A 103 11.91 7.00 4.52
N VAL A 104 12.14 6.22 5.58
CA VAL A 104 12.70 6.68 6.86
C VAL A 104 13.75 5.71 7.37
N LEU A 105 14.69 6.20 8.17
CA LEU A 105 15.47 5.37 9.08
C LEU A 105 14.67 5.11 10.36
N TRP A 106 14.63 3.85 10.77
CA TRP A 106 13.95 3.43 11.98
C TRP A 106 14.73 2.32 12.69
N SER A 107 14.69 2.33 14.01
CA SER A 107 15.26 1.32 14.89
C SER A 107 14.35 1.10 16.09
N ASP A 108 14.25 -0.15 16.56
CA ASP A 108 13.58 -0.45 17.82
C ASP A 108 14.49 -0.18 19.04
N LYS A 109 15.81 -0.28 18.83
CA LYS A 109 16.83 -0.32 19.89
C LYS A 109 17.44 1.04 20.22
N GLU A 110 17.47 1.97 19.27
CA GLU A 110 18.05 3.31 19.47
C GLU A 110 17.19 4.41 18.84
N ASP A 111 17.46 5.66 19.24
CA ASP A 111 16.81 6.84 18.68
C ASP A 111 17.31 7.12 17.27
N ALA A 112 16.54 6.69 16.27
CA ALA A 112 16.88 6.88 14.87
C ALA A 112 16.73 8.33 14.38
N SER A 113 16.07 9.24 15.13
CA SER A 113 15.84 10.63 14.66
C SER A 113 17.11 11.45 14.50
N LYS A 114 18.21 11.02 15.13
CA LYS A 114 19.52 11.66 15.08
C LYS A 114 20.44 11.05 14.03
N LEU A 115 19.98 10.01 13.34
CA LEU A 115 20.78 9.29 12.35
C LEU A 115 20.55 9.83 10.95
N THR A 116 21.60 9.75 10.15
CA THR A 116 21.61 9.97 8.71
C THR A 116 22.01 8.68 8.00
N LEU A 117 21.84 8.64 6.67
CA LEU A 117 22.33 7.51 5.88
C LEU A 117 23.84 7.30 6.03
N LYS A 118 24.61 8.38 6.29
CA LYS A 118 26.07 8.28 6.47
C LYS A 118 26.45 7.45 7.69
N ASP A 119 25.66 7.56 8.76
CA ASP A 119 25.89 6.86 10.03
C ASP A 119 25.77 5.35 9.90
N LEU A 120 25.07 4.85 8.88
CA LEU A 120 24.96 3.42 8.60
C LEU A 120 26.31 2.75 8.28
N SER A 121 27.33 3.54 7.92
CA SER A 121 28.69 3.03 7.73
C SER A 121 29.35 2.57 9.04
N ALA A 122 28.85 3.01 10.21
CA ALA A 122 29.42 2.64 11.50
C ALA A 122 29.33 1.13 11.77
N GLU A 123 30.33 0.58 12.46
CA GLU A 123 30.45 -0.85 12.76
C GLU A 123 29.30 -1.39 13.61
N ARG A 124 28.65 -0.54 14.41
CA ARG A 124 27.50 -0.92 15.24
C ARG A 124 26.30 -1.42 14.42
N PHE A 125 26.18 -0.99 13.17
CA PHE A 125 25.11 -1.42 12.27
C PHE A 125 25.56 -2.66 11.49
N THR A 126 25.67 -3.79 12.17
CA THR A 126 26.16 -5.06 11.58
C THR A 126 25.20 -5.64 10.53
N LYS A 127 23.91 -5.31 10.62
CA LYS A 127 22.86 -5.65 9.65
C LYS A 127 21.98 -4.44 9.39
N ILE A 128 21.64 -4.19 8.14
CA ILE A 128 20.77 -3.07 7.73
C ILE A 128 19.63 -3.64 6.90
N ALA A 129 18.40 -3.54 7.40
CA ALA A 129 17.25 -4.07 6.68
C ALA A 129 16.77 -3.09 5.61
N ILE A 130 16.64 -3.58 4.37
CA ILE A 130 15.92 -2.90 3.29
C ILE A 130 14.95 -3.89 2.64
N ALA A 131 13.94 -3.41 1.91
CA ALA A 131 13.17 -4.31 1.05
C ALA A 131 14.01 -4.69 -0.18
N ASN A 132 13.74 -5.85 -0.78
CA ASN A 132 14.50 -6.33 -1.93
C ASN A 132 14.32 -5.38 -3.14
N PRO A 133 15.37 -4.67 -3.60
CA PRO A 133 15.28 -3.70 -4.68
C PRO A 133 14.80 -4.27 -6.02
N GLU A 134 14.96 -5.58 -6.23
CA GLU A 134 14.59 -6.25 -7.49
C GLU A 134 13.08 -6.26 -7.76
N HIS A 135 12.25 -6.12 -6.73
CA HIS A 135 10.80 -6.19 -6.89
C HIS A 135 10.00 -5.31 -5.93
N ALA A 136 10.62 -4.76 -4.89
CA ALA A 136 9.97 -3.85 -3.95
C ALA A 136 10.40 -2.40 -4.22
N PRO A 137 9.47 -1.50 -4.63
CA PRO A 137 9.78 -0.09 -4.88
C PRO A 137 10.50 0.60 -3.71
N TYR A 138 10.06 0.37 -2.48
CA TYR A 138 10.71 0.90 -1.28
C TYR A 138 12.17 0.42 -1.11
N GLY A 139 12.46 -0.80 -1.55
CA GLY A 139 13.83 -1.33 -1.60
C GLY A 139 14.67 -0.60 -2.64
N LYS A 140 14.09 -0.34 -3.81
CA LYS A 140 14.75 0.40 -4.88
C LYS A 140 15.09 1.82 -4.47
N ARG A 141 14.18 2.52 -3.79
CA ARG A 141 14.43 3.86 -3.26
C ARG A 141 15.46 3.86 -2.13
N ALA A 142 15.48 2.83 -1.30
CA ALA A 142 16.52 2.67 -0.27
C ALA A 142 17.91 2.51 -0.91
N GLU A 143 18.02 1.67 -1.95
CA GLU A 143 19.25 1.52 -2.73
C GLU A 143 19.70 2.85 -3.36
N GLU A 144 18.78 3.56 -4.03
CA GLU A 144 19.06 4.88 -4.61
C GLU A 144 19.55 5.87 -3.55
N ALA A 145 18.87 5.95 -2.41
CA ALA A 145 19.23 6.86 -1.33
C ALA A 145 20.62 6.56 -0.75
N LEU A 146 20.95 5.27 -0.54
CA LEU A 146 22.25 4.83 -0.05
C LEU A 146 23.38 5.13 -1.06
N LYS A 147 23.10 4.99 -2.37
CA LYS A 147 24.04 5.35 -3.44
C LYS A 147 24.27 6.85 -3.49
N SER A 148 23.20 7.65 -3.48
CA SER A 148 23.26 9.11 -3.46
C SER A 148 23.98 9.65 -2.24
N ALA A 149 23.80 9.01 -1.07
CA ALA A 149 24.50 9.36 0.17
C ALA A 149 25.99 8.91 0.20
N GLY A 150 26.46 8.17 -0.82
CA GLY A 150 27.84 7.72 -0.94
C GLY A 150 28.23 6.55 -0.03
N VAL A 151 27.26 5.87 0.60
CA VAL A 151 27.52 4.79 1.56
C VAL A 151 27.22 3.39 1.04
N TRP A 152 26.63 3.25 -0.15
CA TRP A 152 26.26 1.94 -0.71
C TRP A 152 27.36 0.87 -0.55
N LYS A 153 28.59 1.18 -0.99
CA LYS A 153 29.72 0.25 -0.96
C LYS A 153 30.11 -0.19 0.46
N SER A 154 29.87 0.62 1.49
CA SER A 154 30.19 0.27 2.88
C SER A 154 29.09 -0.54 3.57
N VAL A 155 27.86 -0.53 3.03
CA VAL A 155 26.71 -1.19 3.65
C VAL A 155 26.22 -2.41 2.89
N GLU A 156 26.53 -2.55 1.60
CA GLU A 156 25.98 -3.58 0.70
C GLU A 156 26.13 -5.00 1.26
N SER A 157 27.30 -5.35 1.77
CA SER A 157 27.58 -6.67 2.36
C SER A 157 26.85 -6.93 3.68
N ARG A 158 26.27 -5.90 4.31
CA ARG A 158 25.52 -5.96 5.58
C ARG A 158 24.00 -5.86 5.36
N LEU A 159 23.54 -5.78 4.11
CA LEU A 159 22.12 -5.67 3.83
C LEU A 159 21.39 -6.97 4.14
N VAL A 160 20.25 -6.84 4.82
CA VAL A 160 19.28 -7.92 5.01
C VAL A 160 18.04 -7.56 4.19
N LEU A 161 17.76 -8.37 3.18
CA LEU A 161 16.68 -8.10 2.23
C LEU A 161 15.38 -8.72 2.73
N GLY A 162 14.40 -7.86 3.03
CA GLY A 162 13.01 -8.27 3.19
C GLY A 162 12.35 -8.44 1.82
N GLU A 163 11.53 -9.48 1.68
CA GLU A 163 10.69 -9.75 0.53
C GLU A 163 9.80 -8.56 0.15
N ASN A 164 9.35 -7.80 1.13
CA ASN A 164 8.63 -6.55 0.93
C ASN A 164 8.84 -5.67 2.16
N ILE A 165 8.35 -4.44 2.07
CA ILE A 165 8.60 -3.44 3.10
C ILE A 165 7.96 -3.77 4.47
N SER A 166 6.87 -4.54 4.51
CA SER A 166 6.35 -5.05 5.79
C SER A 166 7.26 -6.10 6.40
N GLN A 167 7.82 -7.01 5.61
CA GLN A 167 8.80 -7.98 6.13
C GLN A 167 10.09 -7.28 6.58
N THR A 168 10.55 -6.27 5.85
CA THR A 168 11.68 -5.42 6.27
C THR A 168 11.39 -4.77 7.63
N ALA A 169 10.19 -4.19 7.81
CA ALA A 169 9.80 -3.61 9.09
C ALA A 169 9.79 -4.65 10.22
N GLN A 170 9.32 -5.87 9.96
CA GLN A 170 9.37 -6.97 10.92
C GLN A 170 10.81 -7.33 11.34
N PHE A 171 11.76 -7.35 10.41
CA PHE A 171 13.17 -7.63 10.73
C PHE A 171 13.76 -6.60 11.69
N VAL A 172 13.41 -5.32 11.53
CA VAL A 172 13.89 -4.27 12.44
C VAL A 172 13.14 -4.34 13.78
N GLN A 173 11.82 -4.53 13.75
CA GLN A 173 10.98 -4.61 14.94
C GLN A 173 11.36 -5.79 15.85
N SER A 174 11.70 -6.94 15.26
CA SER A 174 12.12 -8.12 16.03
C SER A 174 13.60 -8.05 16.46
N GLY A 175 14.33 -7.01 16.06
CA GLY A 175 15.76 -6.86 16.35
C GLY A 175 16.69 -7.77 15.54
N ASN A 176 16.17 -8.47 14.51
CA ASN A 176 16.98 -9.27 13.57
C ASN A 176 17.94 -8.40 12.75
N ALA A 177 17.54 -7.15 12.50
CA ALA A 177 18.41 -6.07 12.07
C ALA A 177 18.30 -4.91 13.09
N PRO A 178 19.43 -4.32 13.55
CA PRO A 178 19.39 -3.19 14.47
C PRO A 178 18.79 -1.91 13.87
N ILE A 179 18.79 -1.77 12.55
CA ILE A 179 18.25 -0.61 11.84
C ILE A 179 17.72 -1.03 10.47
N GLY A 180 16.80 -0.23 9.92
CA GLY A 180 16.41 -0.39 8.52
C GLY A 180 15.85 0.88 7.90
N ILE A 181 15.74 0.82 6.57
CA ILE A 181 15.06 1.83 5.76
C ILE A 181 13.64 1.34 5.51
N LEU A 182 12.67 1.98 6.16
CA LEU A 182 11.27 1.56 6.20
C LEU A 182 10.35 2.56 5.49
N ALA A 183 9.11 2.15 5.21
CA ALA A 183 8.06 3.05 4.78
C ALA A 183 7.56 3.90 5.96
N LEU A 184 7.43 5.22 5.76
CA LEU A 184 6.85 6.11 6.75
C LEU A 184 5.43 5.68 7.16
N SER A 185 4.65 5.14 6.22
CA SER A 185 3.31 4.60 6.46
C SER A 185 3.26 3.43 7.43
N LEU A 186 4.28 2.59 7.46
CA LEU A 186 4.35 1.54 8.48
C LEU A 186 4.77 2.11 9.83
N VAL A 187 5.74 3.03 9.84
CA VAL A 187 6.26 3.66 11.06
C VAL A 187 5.21 4.54 11.76
N LYS A 188 4.29 5.15 11.00
CA LYS A 188 3.17 5.94 11.55
C LYS A 188 2.05 5.09 12.15
N SER A 189 2.05 3.78 11.93
CA SER A 189 1.04 2.91 12.52
C SER A 189 1.23 2.76 14.04
N PRO A 190 0.16 2.42 14.79
CA PRO A 190 0.26 2.21 16.24
C PRO A 190 1.32 1.20 16.67
N ALA A 191 1.67 0.24 15.80
CA ALA A 191 2.68 -0.78 16.09
C ALA A 191 4.12 -0.24 16.16
N PHE A 192 4.38 0.96 15.62
CA PHE A 192 5.73 1.55 15.50
C PHE A 192 5.81 2.99 16.04
N ALA A 193 4.67 3.68 16.17
CA ALA A 193 4.59 5.12 16.42
C ALA A 193 5.21 5.60 17.75
N SER A 194 5.54 4.70 18.68
CA SER A 194 6.20 5.02 19.95
C SER A 194 7.69 5.35 19.80
N LYS A 195 8.30 5.04 18.65
CA LYS A 195 9.73 5.21 18.41
C LYS A 195 9.99 6.36 17.42
N PRO A 196 10.98 7.23 17.69
CA PRO A 196 11.37 8.28 16.77
C PRO A 196 12.02 7.71 15.50
N TYR A 197 11.93 8.46 14.41
CA TYR A 197 12.48 8.09 13.10
C TYR A 197 13.18 9.30 12.48
N ALA A 198 14.10 9.05 11.54
CA ALA A 198 14.66 10.11 10.69
C ALA A 198 14.10 9.99 9.27
N LEU A 199 13.54 11.08 8.77
CA LEU A 199 13.06 11.16 7.39
C LEU A 199 14.25 11.24 6.44
N ILE A 200 14.28 10.37 5.44
CA ILE A 200 15.32 10.44 4.41
C ILE A 200 14.94 11.57 3.43
N PRO A 201 15.90 12.47 3.10
CA PRO A 201 15.68 13.54 2.13
C PRO A 201 15.21 13.00 0.78
N SER A 202 14.19 13.66 0.20
CA SER A 202 13.53 13.20 -1.03
C SER A 202 14.36 13.40 -2.29
N ASP A 203 15.41 14.21 -2.22
CA ASP A 203 16.37 14.44 -3.32
C ASP A 203 17.41 13.31 -3.45
N LEU A 204 17.45 12.36 -2.52
CA LEU A 204 18.38 11.22 -2.56
C LEU A 204 17.85 10.03 -3.36
N HIS A 205 16.58 10.02 -3.73
CA HIS A 205 15.95 8.91 -4.46
C HIS A 205 14.85 9.42 -5.38
N GLN A 206 14.41 8.60 -6.33
CA GLN A 206 13.26 8.95 -7.17
C GLN A 206 11.96 8.98 -6.36
N PRO A 207 10.92 9.71 -6.77
CA PRO A 207 9.64 9.69 -6.07
C PRO A 207 9.03 8.28 -5.95
N LEU A 208 8.27 8.05 -4.87
CA LEU A 208 7.44 6.85 -4.70
C LEU A 208 6.01 7.14 -5.15
N GLU A 209 5.84 7.48 -6.43
CA GLU A 209 4.51 7.69 -7.00
C GLU A 209 3.72 6.38 -6.99
N GLN A 210 2.60 6.38 -6.28
CA GLN A 210 1.78 5.19 -6.06
C GLN A 210 0.44 5.30 -6.78
N ALA A 211 0.12 4.27 -7.56
CA ALA A 211 -1.07 4.25 -8.38
C ALA A 211 -1.85 2.95 -8.24
N LEU A 212 -3.16 3.08 -8.44
CA LEU A 212 -4.07 1.95 -8.49
C LEU A 212 -4.68 1.79 -9.89
N VAL A 213 -5.09 0.56 -10.21
CA VAL A 213 -5.89 0.23 -11.40
C VAL A 213 -6.98 -0.77 -11.06
N ILE A 214 -8.10 -0.67 -11.78
CA ILE A 214 -9.11 -1.71 -11.86
C ILE A 214 -8.65 -2.71 -12.91
N MET A 215 -8.53 -4.00 -12.55
CA MET A 215 -8.14 -5.05 -13.50
C MET A 215 -9.28 -5.34 -14.48
N LYS A 216 -8.94 -5.81 -15.69
CA LYS A 216 -9.92 -6.08 -16.76
C LYS A 216 -11.07 -6.99 -16.34
N ARG A 217 -10.76 -8.01 -15.51
CA ARG A 217 -11.76 -8.93 -14.95
C ARG A 217 -12.82 -8.24 -14.08
N ALA A 218 -12.48 -7.10 -13.47
CA ALA A 218 -13.34 -6.33 -12.60
C ALA A 218 -14.00 -5.13 -13.30
N LYS A 219 -13.97 -5.10 -14.65
CA LYS A 219 -14.56 -4.00 -15.44
C LYS A 219 -16.02 -3.72 -15.07
N GLU A 220 -16.81 -4.75 -14.76
CA GLU A 220 -18.22 -4.61 -14.39
C GLU A 220 -18.46 -4.70 -12.88
N ASN A 221 -17.40 -4.82 -12.07
CA ASN A 221 -17.52 -4.90 -10.62
C ASN A 221 -17.84 -3.50 -10.05
N LYS A 222 -19.11 -3.28 -9.68
CA LYS A 222 -19.59 -2.02 -9.09
C LYS A 222 -18.89 -1.71 -7.78
N LEU A 223 -18.71 -2.70 -6.89
CA LEU A 223 -18.03 -2.51 -5.61
C LEU A 223 -16.58 -2.06 -5.80
N ALA A 224 -15.87 -2.58 -6.81
CA ALA A 224 -14.51 -2.16 -7.12
C ALA A 224 -14.45 -0.67 -7.50
N LYS A 225 -15.39 -0.22 -8.35
CA LYS A 225 -15.51 1.19 -8.76
C LYS A 225 -15.89 2.09 -7.57
N ASP A 226 -16.87 1.65 -6.77
CA ASP A 226 -17.38 2.39 -5.61
C ASP A 226 -16.25 2.58 -4.56
N PHE A 227 -15.51 1.51 -4.24
CA PHE A 227 -14.37 1.58 -3.33
C PHE A 227 -13.24 2.46 -3.90
N VAL A 228 -12.90 2.33 -5.18
CA VAL A 228 -11.91 3.22 -5.81
C VAL A 228 -12.32 4.68 -5.69
N ASN A 229 -13.58 5.02 -5.93
CA ASN A 229 -14.07 6.40 -5.80
C ASN A 229 -13.98 6.90 -4.34
N TYR A 230 -14.31 6.05 -3.38
CA TYR A 230 -14.19 6.37 -1.95
C TYR A 230 -12.77 6.80 -1.57
N LEU A 231 -11.74 6.16 -2.13
CA LEU A 231 -10.34 6.47 -1.82
C LEU A 231 -9.90 7.89 -2.17
N PHE A 232 -10.63 8.56 -3.07
CA PHE A 232 -10.36 9.94 -3.47
C PHE A 232 -11.23 10.97 -2.72
N THR A 233 -12.07 10.53 -1.78
CA THR A 233 -12.84 11.44 -0.92
C THR A 233 -11.93 12.12 0.10
N LYS A 234 -12.38 13.27 0.63
CA LYS A 234 -11.67 14.02 1.69
C LYS A 234 -11.37 13.15 2.93
N GLN A 235 -12.31 12.29 3.31
CA GLN A 235 -12.15 11.37 4.45
C GLN A 235 -10.99 10.38 4.20
N ALA A 236 -11.01 9.69 3.07
CA ALA A 236 -9.96 8.73 2.72
C ALA A 236 -8.59 9.40 2.55
N ARG A 237 -8.54 10.56 1.88
CA ARG A 237 -7.33 11.39 1.76
C ARG A 237 -6.74 11.78 3.11
N THR A 238 -7.59 12.14 4.08
CA THR A 238 -7.14 12.42 5.46
C THR A 238 -6.45 11.22 6.08
N ILE A 239 -6.97 10.01 5.87
CA ILE A 239 -6.36 8.77 6.37
C ILE A 239 -4.99 8.53 5.71
N PHE A 240 -4.86 8.69 4.39
CA PHE A 240 -3.55 8.61 3.73
C PHE A 240 -2.54 9.59 4.34
N ALA A 241 -2.93 10.85 4.55
CA ALA A 241 -2.07 11.86 5.15
C ALA A 241 -1.66 11.52 6.60
N GLN A 242 -2.56 10.95 7.41
CA GLN A 242 -2.25 10.48 8.78
C GLN A 242 -1.13 9.42 8.80
N TYR A 243 -1.09 8.57 7.77
CA TYR A 243 -0.02 7.59 7.58
C TYR A 243 1.21 8.17 6.87
N GLY A 244 1.28 9.48 6.64
CA GLY A 244 2.49 10.13 6.11
C GLY A 244 2.69 9.99 4.60
N PHE A 245 1.63 9.66 3.85
CA PHE A 245 1.63 9.82 2.41
C PHE A 245 1.46 11.28 2.02
N THR A 246 2.19 11.72 0.99
CA THR A 246 1.90 12.99 0.31
C THR A 246 0.84 12.74 -0.75
N LEU A 247 -0.12 13.65 -0.91
CA LEU A 247 -1.26 13.45 -1.81
C LEU A 247 -1.05 14.21 -3.12
N PRO A 248 -1.32 13.60 -4.28
CA PRO A 248 -1.28 14.30 -5.54
C PRO A 248 -2.24 15.49 -5.60
N GLY A 249 -1.75 16.62 -6.11
CA GLY A 249 -2.54 17.83 -6.32
C GLY A 249 -2.82 18.65 -5.04
N GLU A 250 -2.11 18.37 -3.95
CA GLU A 250 -2.11 19.16 -2.69
C GLU A 250 -0.72 19.72 -2.39
#